data_AF-A0A7V9BL75-F1
#
_entry.id   AF-A0A7V9BL75-F1
#
_cell.length_a   1.000
_cell.length_b   1.000
_cell.length_c   1.000
_cell.angle_alpha   90.00
_cell.angle_beta   90.00
_cell.angle_gamma   90.00
#
_symmetry.space_group_name_H-M   'P 1'
#
loop_
_entity.id
_entity.type
_entity.pdbx_description
1 polymer ?
#
loop_
_entity_poly.entity_id
_entity_poly.type
_entity_poly.pdbx_seq_one_letter_code
_entity_poly.pdbx_strand_id
1 'polypeptide(L)' 'MKAVICPFCGVAGEVSHQTQQACIDALQAEIARTRRILESVTEPLPAASIGEDPDPQVT' A
#
# COMPACT_ATOMS: atom_id res chain seq x y z
N MET A 1 19.17 15.68 -0.92
CA MET A 1 18.96 15.17 0.46
C MET A 1 19.07 13.65 0.45
N LYS A 2 19.54 13.00 1.52
CA LYS A 2 19.72 11.53 1.58
C LYS A 2 18.47 10.92 2.21
N ALA A 3 17.79 10.03 1.51
CA ALA A 3 16.64 9.30 2.05
C ALA A 3 17.11 8.35 3.17
N VAL A 4 16.36 8.33 4.27
CA VAL A 4 16.57 7.44 5.42
C VAL A 4 15.42 6.44 5.46
N ILE A 5 15.74 5.16 5.64
CA ILE A 5 14.73 4.12 5.84
C ILE A 5 14.28 4.15 7.30
N CYS A 6 12.98 4.28 7.53
CA CYS A 6 12.45 4.15 8.89
C CYS A 6 12.63 2.70 9.39
N PRO A 7 13.29 2.45 10.53
CA PRO A 7 13.52 1.09 11.03
C PRO A 7 12.24 0.38 11.49
N PHE A 8 11.13 1.11 11.67
CA PHE A 8 9.87 0.55 12.15
C PHE A 8 8.92 0.15 11.02
N CYS A 9 8.68 1.04 10.05
CA CYS A 9 7.75 0.75 8.95
C CYS A 9 8.44 0.47 7.60
N GLY A 10 9.76 0.61 7.52
CA GLY A 10 10.53 0.37 6.29
C GLY A 10 10.36 1.42 5.19
N VAL A 11 9.56 2.47 5.39
CA VAL A 11 9.35 3.53 4.40
C VAL A 11 10.60 4.41 4.28
N ALA A 12 11.02 4.67 3.05
CA ALA A 12 12.08 5.62 2.75
C ALA A 12 11.52 7.05 2.79
N GLY A 13 12.11 7.92 3.61
CA GLY A 13 11.67 9.31 3.74
C GLY A 13 12.81 10.28 3.98
N GLU A 14 12.51 11.58 3.90
CA GLU A 14 13.48 12.63 4.23
C GLU A 14 13.61 12.86 5.74
N VAL A 15 12.61 12.43 6.51
CA VAL A 15 12.55 12.62 7.96
C VAL A 15 12.22 11.30 8.64
N SER A 16 13.01 10.95 9.65
CA SER A 16 12.69 9.87 10.58
C SER A 16 11.44 10.25 11.38
N HIS A 17 10.42 9.41 11.35
CA HIS A 17 9.25 9.57 12.20
C HIS A 17 9.33 8.62 13.40
N GLN A 18 9.22 9.19 14.62
CA GLN A 18 9.46 8.47 15.88
C GLN A 18 8.18 8.03 16.61
N THR A 19 7.00 8.38 16.08
CA THR A 19 5.71 7.98 16.67
C THR A 19 5.00 6.98 15.77
N GLN A 20 4.14 6.16 16.36
CA GLN A 20 3.29 5.24 15.61
C GLN A 20 2.41 6.00 14.62
N GLN A 21 1.81 7.13 15.04
CA GLN A 21 0.98 7.96 14.16
C GLN A 21 1.77 8.45 12.94
N ALA A 22 3.00 8.92 13.14
CA ALA A 22 3.79 9.40 12.03
C ALA A 22 4.27 8.25 11.11
N CYS A 23 4.37 7.01 11.61
CA CYS A 23 4.54 5.83 10.76
C CYS A 23 3.30 5.55 9.90
N ILE A 24 2.10 5.69 10.48
CA ILE A 24 0.83 5.52 9.77
C ILE A 24 0.72 6.56 8.65
N ASP A 25 1.03 7.83 8.96
CA ASP A 25 0.95 8.92 7.98
C ASP A 25 1.93 8.67 6.80
N ALA A 26 3.15 8.21 7.10
CA ALA A 26 4.14 7.87 6.07
C ALA A 26 3.70 6.69 5.19
N LEU A 27 3.14 5.63 5.80
CA LEU A 27 2.61 4.48 5.06
C LEU A 27 1.43 4.87 4.17
N GLN A 28 0.51 5.70 4.67
CA GLN A 28 -0.61 6.20 3.88
C GLN A 28 -0.15 7.02 2.68
N ALA A 29 0.88 7.85 2.85
CA ALA A 29 1.48 8.59 1.75
C ALA A 29 2.09 7.66 0.69
N GLU A 30 2.78 6.60 1.11
CA GLU A 30 3.40 5.65 0.20
C GLU A 30 2.37 4.76 -0.53
N ILE A 31 1.29 4.36 0.15
CA ILE A 31 0.13 3.69 -0.47
C ILE A 31 -0.49 4.60 -1.54
N ALA A 32 -0.71 5.88 -1.23
CA ALA A 32 -1.28 6.84 -2.17
C ALA A 32 -0.37 7.04 -3.39
N ARG A 33 0.95 7.13 -3.20
CA ARG A 33 1.93 7.19 -4.29
C ARG A 33 1.85 5.95 -5.18
N THR A 34 1.87 4.77 -4.58
CA THR A 34 1.82 3.49 -5.29
C THR A 34 0.53 3.36 -6.10
N ARG A 35 -0.63 3.72 -5.52
CA ARG A 35 -1.92 3.73 -6.22
C ARG A 35 -1.89 4.60 -7.47
N ARG A 36 -1.37 5.83 -7.38
CA ARG A 36 -1.24 6.73 -8.55
C ARG A 36 -0.34 6.13 -9.63
N ILE A 37 0.76 5.48 -9.24
CA ILE A 37 1.63 4.80 -10.20
C ILE A 37 0.87 3.68 -10.90
N LEU A 38 0.16 2.84 -10.16
CA LEU A 38 -0.63 1.74 -10.73
C LEU A 38 -1.76 2.26 -11.65
N GLU A 39 -2.44 3.33 -11.27
CA GLU A 39 -3.43 4.01 -12.12
C GLU A 39 -2.81 4.53 -13.43
N SER A 40 -1.54 4.94 -13.41
CA SER A 40 -0.86 5.46 -14.59
C SER A 40 -0.24 4.39 -15.52
N VAL A 41 -0.01 3.18 -15.02
CA VAL A 41 0.72 2.12 -15.74
C VAL A 41 -0.18 0.97 -16.19
N THR A 42 -1.34 0.80 -15.55
CA THR A 42 -2.26 -0.31 -15.84
C THR A 42 -3.46 0.23 -16.61
N GLU A 43 -3.84 -0.42 -17.72
CA GLU A 43 -5.23 -0.30 -18.22
C GLU A 43 -6.19 -0.57 -17.04
N PRO A 44 -7.38 0.05 -16.98
CA PRO A 44 -8.28 -0.07 -15.84
C PRO A 44 -8.46 -1.53 -15.48
N LEU A 45 -7.98 -1.93 -14.30
CA LEU A 45 -8.22 -3.27 -13.79
C LEU A 45 -9.73 -3.47 -13.74
N PRO A 46 -10.29 -4.48 -14.43
CA PRO A 46 -11.71 -4.75 -14.34
C PRO A 46 -12.06 -4.91 -12.87
N ALA A 47 -13.16 -4.29 -12.45
CA ALA A 47 -13.64 -4.36 -11.08
C ALA A 47 -13.59 -5.80 -10.62
N ALA A 48 -12.95 -6.06 -9.48
CA ALA A 48 -12.86 -7.40 -8.93
C ALA A 48 -14.29 -7.93 -8.77
N SER A 49 -14.67 -8.84 -9.66
CA SER A 49 -15.84 -9.67 -9.45
C SER A 49 -15.47 -10.57 -8.29
N ILE A 50 -15.84 -10.16 -7.08
CA ILE A 50 -15.98 -11.05 -5.94
C ILE A 50 -17.15 -11.97 -6.32
N GLY A 51 -16.87 -12.89 -7.25
CA GLY A 51 -17.77 -13.96 -7.59
C GLY A 51 -17.82 -14.86 -6.37
N GLU A 52 -19.04 -15.03 -5.86
CA GLU A 52 -19.42 -16.02 -4.87
C GLU A 52 -18.68 -17.33 -5.19
N ASP A 53 -17.73 -17.70 -4.32
CA ASP A 53 -17.06 -18.98 -4.38
C ASP A 53 -18.16 -20.01 -4.06
N PRO A 54 -18.61 -20.87 -5.00
CA PRO A 54 -19.51 -21.94 -4.61
C PRO A 54 -18.67 -22.91 -3.79
N ASP A 55 -18.87 -22.84 -2.47
CA ASP A 55 -18.37 -23.79 -1.47
C ASP A 55 -18.37 -25.20 -2.06
N PRO A 56 -17.20 -25.81 -2.32
CA PRO A 56 -17.16 -27.19 -2.75
C PRO A 56 -17.54 -28.04 -1.55
N GLN A 57 -18.84 -28.31 -1.40
CA GLN A 57 -19.35 -29.27 -0.44
C GLN A 57 -18.70 -30.63 -0.73
N VAL A 58 -17.65 -30.94 0.03
CA VAL A 58 -17.10 -32.27 0.20
C VAL A 58 -17.99 -32.96 1.24
N THR A 59 -19.01 -33.69 0.78
CA THR A 59 -19.54 -34.94 1.38
C THR A 59 -20.52 -35.59 0.42
#